data_AF-A0A838RAJ0-F1
#
_entry.id   AF-A0A838RAJ0-F1
#
_cell.length_a   1.000
_cell.length_b   1.000
_cell.length_c   1.000
_cell.angle_alpha   90.00
_cell.angle_beta   90.00
_cell.angle_gamma   90.00
#
_symmetry.space_group_name_H-M   'P 1'
#
loop_
_entity.id
_entity.type
_entity.pdbx_description
1 polymer ?
#
loop_
_entity_poly.entity_id
_entity_poly.type
_entity_poly.pdbx_seq_one_letter_code
_entity_poly.pdbx_strand_id
1 'polypeptide(L)'
;FTLAHAHALEALADVTPEEIAALLLPVGMGLESLPALTVSEDSVTTLRQGKALPGLAGEGLWRAVDEAGQLVAILRWREGRGWQPDKVFG
;
A
#
# COMPACT_ATOMS: atom_id res chain seq x y z
N PHE A 1 0.26 8.56 -11.38
CA PHE A 1 -0.64 8.26 -12.51
C PHE A 1 -0.49 9.30 -13.61
N THR A 2 -0.43 8.86 -14.87
CA THR A 2 -0.34 9.74 -16.05
C THR A 2 -1.23 9.20 -17.16
N LEU A 3 -1.47 10.01 -18.21
CA LEU A 3 -2.22 9.56 -19.40
C LEU A 3 -1.58 8.37 -20.11
N ALA A 4 -0.28 8.11 -19.92
CA ALA A 4 0.41 6.96 -20.50
C ALA A 4 -0.06 5.61 -19.93
N HIS A 5 -0.71 5.61 -18.76
CA HIS A 5 -1.30 4.40 -18.16
C HIS A 5 -2.80 4.27 -18.46
N ALA A 6 -3.37 5.15 -19.29
CA ALA A 6 -4.78 5.10 -19.64
C ALA A 6 -5.02 4.13 -20.81
N HIS A 7 -6.01 3.26 -20.64
CA HIS A 7 -6.49 2.36 -21.70
C HIS A 7 -7.93 2.73 -22.07
N ALA A 8 -8.23 2.78 -23.36
CA ALA A 8 -9.60 2.93 -23.85
C ALA A 8 -10.40 1.65 -23.57
N LEU A 9 -11.69 1.76 -23.30
CA LEU A 9 -12.53 0.61 -22.95
C LEU A 9 -12.63 -0.39 -24.11
N GLU A 10 -12.70 0.11 -25.34
CA GLU A 10 -12.76 -0.69 -26.57
C GLU A 10 -11.49 -1.53 -26.75
N ALA A 11 -10.33 -1.00 -26.32
CA ALA A 11 -9.07 -1.71 -26.37
C ALA A 11 -8.95 -2.83 -25.32
N LEU A 12 -9.86 -2.88 -24.35
CA LEU A 12 -9.92 -3.92 -23.32
C LEU A 12 -10.94 -5.02 -23.65
N ALA A 13 -11.75 -4.86 -24.70
CA ALA A 13 -12.87 -5.77 -25.00
C ALA A 13 -12.44 -7.20 -25.36
N ASP A 14 -11.29 -7.33 -26.02
CA ASP A 14 -10.76 -8.62 -26.49
C ASP A 14 -9.56 -9.12 -25.67
N VAL A 15 -9.26 -8.47 -24.54
CA VAL A 15 -8.09 -8.78 -23.70
C VAL A 15 -8.43 -9.91 -22.75
N THR A 16 -7.58 -10.93 -22.72
CA THR A 16 -7.70 -12.07 -21.80
C THR A 16 -7.42 -11.67 -20.34
N PRO A 17 -7.90 -12.43 -19.34
CA PRO A 17 -7.58 -12.15 -17.93
C PRO A 17 -6.08 -12.07 -17.63
N GLU A 18 -5.27 -12.92 -18.27
CA GLU A 18 -3.81 -12.92 -18.12
C GLU A 18 -3.19 -11.64 -18.68
N GLU A 19 -3.67 -11.16 -19.82
CA GLU A 19 -3.21 -9.91 -20.43
C GLU A 19 -3.68 -8.69 -19.62
N ILE A 20 -4.89 -8.73 -19.04
CA ILE A 20 -5.37 -7.70 -18.11
C ILE A 20 -4.42 -7.58 -16.93
N ALA A 21 -3.98 -8.70 -16.34
CA ALA A 21 -3.06 -8.69 -15.21
C ALA A 21 -1.74 -7.97 -15.53
N ALA A 22 -1.26 -8.05 -16.78
CA ALA A 22 -0.07 -7.34 -17.23
C ALA A 22 -0.28 -5.83 -17.41
N LEU A 23 -1.53 -5.37 -17.56
CA LEU A 23 -1.89 -3.95 -17.66
C LEU A 23 -2.10 -3.29 -16.28
N LEU A 24 -2.29 -4.09 -15.23
CA LEU A 24 -2.53 -3.57 -13.89
C LEU A 24 -1.25 -3.03 -13.26
N LEU A 25 -1.35 -1.83 -12.71
CA LEU A 25 -0.27 -1.25 -11.92
C LEU A 25 -0.28 -1.84 -10.51
N PRO A 26 0.89 -1.94 -9.85
CA PRO A 26 0.97 -2.29 -8.44
C PRO A 26 0.10 -1.35 -7.60
N VAL A 27 -0.63 -1.91 -6.63
CA VAL A 27 -1.56 -1.15 -5.77
C VAL A 27 -0.90 0.04 -5.07
N GLY A 28 0.40 -0.07 -4.74
CA GLY A 28 1.17 0.98 -4.09
C GLY A 28 1.41 2.23 -4.96
N MET A 29 1.35 2.11 -6.29
CA MET A 29 1.66 3.22 -7.20
C MET A 29 0.69 4.40 -7.04
N GLY A 30 -0.56 4.12 -6.66
CA GLY A 30 -1.54 5.17 -6.38
C GLY A 30 -1.40 5.87 -5.04
N LEU A 31 -0.48 5.40 -4.20
CA LEU A 31 -0.32 5.83 -2.81
C LEU A 31 1.01 6.52 -2.57
N GLU A 32 1.79 6.78 -3.62
CA GLU A 32 3.14 7.37 -3.54
C GLU A 32 3.17 8.77 -2.91
N SER A 33 2.06 9.50 -2.94
CA SER A 33 1.95 10.80 -2.27
C SER A 33 1.89 10.68 -0.75
N LEU A 34 1.62 9.49 -0.20
CA LEU A 34 1.64 9.25 1.24
C LEU A 34 3.09 8.98 1.70
N PRO A 35 3.50 9.56 2.83
CA PRO A 35 4.80 9.26 3.43
C PRO A 35 4.93 7.78 3.78
N ALA A 36 6.13 7.23 3.60
CA ALA A 36 6.41 5.81 3.78
C ALA A 36 7.14 5.54 5.09
N LEU A 37 6.72 4.49 5.79
CA LEU A 37 7.44 3.87 6.89
C LEU A 37 7.91 2.50 6.44
N THR A 38 9.24 2.32 6.30
CA THR A 38 9.82 0.99 6.06
C THR A 38 9.75 0.18 7.35
N VAL A 39 9.25 -1.06 7.27
CA VAL A 39 9.03 -1.94 8.41
C VAL A 39 9.74 -3.28 8.22
N SER A 40 10.20 -3.85 9.34
CA SER A 40 10.82 -5.20 9.36
C SER A 40 9.80 -6.30 9.12
N GLU A 41 10.26 -7.51 8.80
CA GLU A 41 9.40 -8.69 8.62
C GLU A 41 8.53 -9.01 9.85
N ASP A 42 9.07 -8.87 11.06
CA ASP A 42 8.31 -9.03 12.31
C ASP A 42 7.18 -8.00 12.43
N SER A 43 7.45 -6.77 11.98
CA SER A 43 6.48 -5.69 11.95
C SER A 43 5.41 -5.93 10.89
N VAL A 44 5.76 -6.50 9.73
CA VAL A 44 4.80 -6.95 8.71
C VAL A 44 3.84 -7.98 9.30
N THR A 45 4.38 -8.98 10.00
CA THR A 45 3.56 -10.01 10.67
C THR A 45 2.64 -9.40 11.71
N THR A 46 3.15 -8.43 12.48
CA THR A 46 2.37 -7.70 13.49
C THR A 46 1.22 -6.91 12.86
N LEU A 47 1.50 -6.15 11.78
CA LEU A 47 0.49 -5.38 11.05
C LEU A 47 -0.57 -6.27 10.42
N ARG A 48 -0.18 -7.43 9.88
CA ARG A 48 -1.12 -8.42 9.31
C ARG A 48 -2.09 -8.99 10.34
N GLN A 49 -1.73 -8.97 11.62
CA GLN A 49 -2.62 -9.32 12.73
C GLN A 49 -3.48 -8.15 13.21
N GLY A 50 -3.45 -6.99 12.53
CA GLY A 50 -4.18 -5.79 12.92
C GLY A 50 -3.62 -5.08 14.15
N LYS A 51 -2.38 -5.39 14.54
CA LYS A 51 -1.75 -4.81 15.73
C LYS A 51 -1.00 -3.53 15.39
N ALA A 52 -0.85 -2.69 16.40
CA ALA A 52 -0.15 -1.43 16.29
C ALA A 52 1.37 -1.60 16.29
N LEU A 53 2.07 -0.67 15.66
CA LEU A 53 3.52 -0.53 15.77
C LEU A 53 3.89 0.67 16.66
N PRO A 54 4.87 0.53 17.57
CA PRO A 54 5.46 1.68 18.23
C PRO A 54 6.28 2.51 17.23
N GLY A 55 6.54 3.76 17.54
CA GLY A 55 7.38 4.61 16.69
C GLY A 55 7.32 6.08 17.05
N LEU A 56 7.92 6.90 16.19
CA LEU A 56 7.76 8.34 16.26
C LEU A 56 6.36 8.74 15.80
N ALA A 57 5.79 9.73 16.47
CA ALA A 57 4.52 10.30 16.09
C ALA A 57 4.60 10.88 14.67
N GLY A 58 3.51 10.72 13.92
CA GLY A 58 3.34 11.33 12.61
C GLY A 58 1.90 11.74 12.40
N GLU A 59 1.68 12.61 11.43
CA GLU A 59 0.35 13.11 11.12
C GLU A 59 -0.20 12.47 9.84
N GLY A 60 -1.53 12.37 9.76
CA GLY A 60 -2.22 11.88 8.57
C GLY A 60 -2.05 10.37 8.34
N LEU A 61 -2.18 9.99 7.07
CA LEU A 61 -2.04 8.60 6.62
C LEU A 61 -0.63 8.36 6.12
N TRP A 62 -0.09 7.21 6.50
CA TRP A 62 1.22 6.74 6.08
C TRP A 62 1.09 5.38 5.43
N ARG A 63 1.99 5.06 4.50
CA ARG A 63 2.10 3.72 3.95
C ARG A 63 3.20 2.95 4.67
N ALA A 64 2.89 1.75 5.15
CA ALA A 64 3.88 0.79 5.58
C ALA A 64 4.40 0.03 4.36
N VAL A 65 5.71 -0.02 4.19
CA VAL A 65 6.36 -0.82 3.15
C VAL A 65 7.37 -1.78 3.77
N ASP A 66 7.52 -2.96 3.20
CA ASP A 66 8.59 -3.88 3.61
C ASP A 66 9.96 -3.42 3.09
N GLU A 67 11.00 -4.20 3.39
CA GLU A 67 12.38 -3.93 2.95
C GLU A 67 12.55 -3.99 1.41
N ALA A 68 11.65 -4.69 0.71
CA ALA A 68 11.59 -4.75 -0.75
C ALA A 68 10.76 -3.59 -1.36
N GLY A 69 10.22 -2.70 -0.52
CA GLY A 69 9.39 -1.57 -0.93
C GLY A 69 7.95 -1.96 -1.29
N GLN A 70 7.52 -3.19 -1.02
CA GLN A 70 6.14 -3.62 -1.27
C GLN A 70 5.21 -3.02 -0.23
N LEU A 71 4.01 -2.64 -0.67
CA LEU A 71 2.99 -2.07 0.21
C LEU A 71 2.43 -3.15 1.15
N VAL A 72 2.50 -2.89 2.45
CA VAL A 72 2.01 -3.80 3.50
C VAL A 72 0.71 -3.28 4.11
N ALA A 73 0.64 -1.99 4.43
CA ALA A 73 -0.53 -1.40 5.08
C ALA A 73 -0.63 0.12 4.85
N ILE A 74 -1.81 0.68 5.10
CA ILE A 74 -2.01 2.09 5.42
C ILE A 74 -2.12 2.24 6.93
N LEU A 75 -1.35 3.15 7.48
CA LEU A 75 -1.23 3.41 8.91
C LEU A 75 -1.76 4.80 9.26
N ARG A 76 -2.26 4.94 10.48
CA ARG A 76 -2.56 6.22 11.11
C ARG A 76 -2.03 6.25 12.53
N TRP A 77 -1.34 7.32 12.89
CA TRP A 77 -0.87 7.50 14.25
C TRP A 77 -2.04 7.76 15.19
N ARG A 78 -2.02 7.10 16.35
CA ARG A 78 -2.96 7.32 17.45
C ARG A 78 -2.17 7.54 18.73
N GLU A 79 -2.38 8.70 19.35
CA GLU A 79 -1.71 9.05 20.60
C GLU A 79 -1.96 7.98 21.68
N GLY A 80 -0.89 7.59 22.38
CA GLY A 80 -0.92 6.51 23.38
C GLY A 80 -1.07 5.08 22.83
N ARG A 81 -1.24 4.90 21.51
CA ARG A 81 -1.39 3.57 20.89
C ARG A 81 -0.41 3.27 19.75
N GLY A 82 0.27 4.28 19.20
CA GLY A 82 1.21 4.12 18.10
C GLY A 82 0.56 4.12 16.72
N TRP A 83 1.27 3.57 15.72
CA TRP A 83 0.78 3.42 14.36
C TRP A 83 -0.22 2.28 14.26
N GLN A 84 -1.47 2.61 13.97
CA GLN A 84 -2.57 1.64 13.80
C GLN A 84 -2.79 1.35 12.32
N PRO A 85 -3.01 0.09 11.92
CA PRO A 85 -3.40 -0.22 10.55
C PRO A 85 -4.85 0.22 10.28
N ASP A 86 -5.02 1.15 9.36
CA ASP A 86 -6.33 1.52 8.79
C ASP A 86 -6.74 0.49 7.70
N LYS A 87 -5.77 -0.02 6.92
CA LYS A 87 -5.96 -1.06 5.91
C LYS A 87 -4.70 -1.90 5.78
N VAL A 88 -4.86 -3.22 5.69
CA VAL A 88 -3.77 -4.18 5.46
C VAL A 88 -3.92 -4.79 4.07
N PHE A 89 -2.80 -5.02 3.39
CA PHE A 89 -2.71 -5.72 2.12
C PHE A 89 -2.11 -7.13 2.35
N GLY A 90 -2.69 -8.13 1.67
CA GLY A 90 -2.36 -9.55 1.81
C GLY A 90 -1.20 -9.93 0.92
#